data_AF-X1SNL1-F1
#
_entry.id   AF-X1SNL1-F1
#
_cell.length_a   1.000
_cell.length_b   1.000
_cell.length_c   1.000
_cell.angle_alpha   90.00
_cell.angle_beta   90.00
_cell.angle_gamma   90.00
#
_symmetry.space_group_name_H-M   'P 1'
#
loop_
_entity.id
_entity.type
_entity.pdbx_description
1 polymer ?
#
loop_
_entity_poly.entity_id
_entity_poly.type
_entity_poly.pdbx_seq_one_letter_code
_entity_poly.pdbx_strand_id
1 'polypeptide(L)'
;MGGKGPRYTPEEASARIPILLQRIMLTAADIGVKLDTYPIDSQEIESRIVAMSGLVGLLNRLCHVVWKFEGLKRAAAERIV
;
A
#
# COMPACT_ATOMS: atom_id res chain seq x y z
N MET A 1 -5.09 21.04 -19.27
CA MET A 1 -5.55 19.85 -18.52
C MET A 1 -5.06 19.98 -17.09
N GLY A 2 -5.94 20.32 -16.15
CA GLY A 2 -5.58 20.55 -14.76
C GLY A 2 -5.14 19.23 -14.11
N GLY A 3 -3.85 19.12 -13.77
CA GLY A 3 -3.35 18.00 -13.01
C GLY A 3 -4.05 17.95 -11.66
N LYS A 4 -4.90 16.94 -11.44
CA LYS A 4 -5.40 16.65 -10.09
C LYS A 4 -4.18 16.46 -9.19
N GLY A 5 -4.10 17.25 -8.13
CA GLY A 5 -3.07 17.11 -7.11
C GLY A 5 -3.01 15.68 -6.56
N PRO A 6 -1.99 15.37 -5.75
CA PRO A 6 -1.83 14.02 -5.19
C PRO A 6 -3.13 13.56 -4.52
N ARG A 7 -3.56 12.32 -4.85
CA ARG A 7 -4.83 11.73 -4.39
C ARG A 7 -4.94 11.62 -2.86
N TYR A 8 -3.82 11.70 -2.15
CA TYR A 8 -3.71 11.64 -0.70
C TYR A 8 -2.72 12.70 -0.23
N THR A 9 -3.01 13.34 0.91
CA THR A 9 -1.99 14.11 1.63
C THR A 9 -1.00 13.17 2.33
N PRO A 10 0.20 13.64 2.71
CA PRO A 10 1.14 12.85 3.50
C PRO A 10 0.57 12.35 4.84
N GLU A 11 -0.26 13.16 5.51
CA GLU A 11 -0.91 12.81 6.77
C GLU A 11 -1.95 11.70 6.56
N GLU A 12 -2.79 11.83 5.53
CA GLU A 12 -3.77 10.80 5.15
C GLU A 12 -3.08 9.48 4.76
N ALA A 13 -1.99 9.56 4.01
CA ALA A 13 -1.20 8.40 3.63
C ALA A 13 -0.61 7.71 4.86
N SER A 14 -0.01 8.49 5.76
CA SER A 14 0.59 7.97 7.00
C SER A 14 -0.43 7.28 7.90
N ALA A 15 -1.63 7.85 8.04
CA ALA A 15 -2.70 7.25 8.83
C ALA A 15 -3.25 5.94 8.21
N ARG A 16 -3.24 5.82 6.88
CA ARG A 16 -3.77 4.66 6.15
C ARG A 16 -2.79 3.49 6.06
N ILE A 17 -1.48 3.75 6.05
CA ILE A 17 -0.44 2.70 5.88
C ILE A 17 -0.58 1.57 6.93
N PRO A 18 -0.71 1.84 8.25
CA PRO A 18 -0.84 0.77 9.25
C PRO A 18 -2.09 -0.10 9.03
N ILE A 19 -3.22 0.52 8.69
CA ILE A 19 -4.48 -0.18 8.43
C ILE A 19 -4.34 -1.09 7.21
N LEU A 20 -3.67 -0.60 6.16
CA LEU A 20 -3.45 -1.36 4.94
C LEU A 20 -2.48 -2.53 5.15
N LEU A 21 -1.42 -2.33 5.95
CA LEU A 21 -0.52 -3.40 6.36
C LEU A 21 -1.25 -4.50 7.13
N GLN A 22 -2.10 -4.13 8.10
CA GLN A 22 -2.95 -5.10 8.82
C GLN A 22 -3.83 -5.90 7.86
N ARG A 23 -4.43 -5.24 6.87
CA ARG A 23 -5.26 -5.92 5.89
C ARG A 23 -4.46 -6.89 5.01
N ILE A 24 -3.26 -6.49 4.57
CA ILE A 24 -2.36 -7.37 3.80
C ILE A 24 -1.98 -8.61 4.62
N MET A 25 -1.61 -8.44 5.88
CA MET A 25 -1.26 -9.56 6.76
C MET A 25 -2.44 -10.54 6.93
N LEU A 26 -3.65 -10.03 7.16
CA LEU A 26 -4.85 -10.87 7.28
C LEU A 26 -5.16 -11.60 5.97
N THR A 27 -5.03 -10.93 4.81
CA THR A 27 -5.22 -11.56 3.50
C THR A 27 -4.18 -12.64 3.23
N ALA A 28 -2.91 -12.41 3.58
CA ALA A 28 -1.86 -13.41 3.43
C ALA A 28 -2.12 -14.65 4.31
N ALA A 29 -2.57 -14.46 5.55
CA ALA A 29 -2.97 -15.54 6.44
C ALA A 29 -4.16 -16.35 5.89
N ASP A 30 -5.19 -15.67 5.38
CA ASP A 30 -6.36 -16.33 4.74
C ASP A 30 -5.96 -17.16 3.51
N ILE A 31 -5.05 -16.66 2.67
CA ILE A 31 -4.49 -17.44 1.57
C ILE A 31 -3.78 -18.69 2.09
N GLY A 32 -2.95 -18.56 3.12
CA GLY A 32 -2.25 -19.68 3.75
C GLY A 32 -3.20 -20.78 4.21
N VAL A 33 -4.25 -20.41 4.96
CA VAL A 33 -5.28 -21.36 5.43
C VAL A 33 -6.02 -22.02 4.26
N LYS A 34 -6.29 -21.27 3.19
CA LYS A 34 -7.05 -21.82 2.05
C LYS A 34 -6.25 -22.80 1.21
N LEU A 35 -4.92 -22.69 1.19
CA LEU A 35 -4.07 -23.65 0.50
C LEU A 35 -4.14 -25.06 1.11
N ASP A 36 -4.60 -25.20 2.36
CA ASP A 36 -4.87 -26.51 2.97
C ASP A 36 -6.09 -27.21 2.33
N THR A 37 -6.99 -26.45 1.70
CA THR A 37 -8.26 -26.95 1.13
C THR A 37 -8.33 -26.84 -0.40
N TYR A 38 -7.68 -25.83 -0.98
CA TYR A 38 -7.76 -25.51 -2.40
C TYR A 38 -6.38 -25.59 -3.04
N PRO A 39 -6.26 -26.14 -4.27
CA PRO A 39 -4.99 -26.16 -4.97
C PRO A 39 -4.58 -24.75 -5.41
N ILE A 40 -3.27 -24.55 -5.60
CA ILE A 40 -2.65 -23.25 -5.93
C ILE A 40 -3.16 -22.63 -7.24
N ASP A 41 -3.60 -23.46 -8.18
CA ASP A 41 -4.15 -23.07 -9.49
C ASP A 41 -5.68 -22.88 -9.47
N SER A 42 -6.31 -22.94 -8.29
CA SER A 42 -7.74 -22.67 -8.16
C SER A 42 -8.06 -21.18 -8.26
N GLN A 43 -9.23 -20.89 -8.83
CA GLN A 43 -9.80 -19.53 -8.88
C GLN A 43 -9.95 -18.88 -7.48
N GLU A 44 -10.19 -19.71 -6.45
CA GLU A 44 -10.31 -19.26 -5.06
C GLU A 44 -9.00 -18.66 -4.53
N ILE A 45 -7.86 -19.28 -4.87
CA ILE A 45 -6.54 -18.76 -4.52
C ILE A 45 -6.15 -17.59 -5.43
N GLU A 46 -6.37 -17.70 -6.73
CA GLU A 46 -6.05 -16.65 -7.72
C GLU A 46 -6.71 -15.31 -7.35
N SER A 47 -8.02 -15.32 -7.08
CA SER A 47 -8.77 -14.10 -6.74
C SER A 47 -8.22 -13.38 -5.50
N ARG A 48 -7.70 -14.12 -4.52
CA ARG A 48 -7.08 -13.54 -3.32
C ARG A 48 -5.70 -12.98 -3.57
N ILE A 49 -4.89 -13.67 -4.38
CA ILE A 49 -3.59 -13.16 -4.82
C ILE A 49 -3.77 -11.84 -5.59
N VAL A 50 -4.78 -11.77 -6.47
CA VAL A 50 -5.13 -10.52 -7.18
C VAL A 50 -5.55 -9.42 -6.22
N ALA A 51 -6.42 -9.72 -5.26
CA ALA A 51 -6.83 -8.76 -4.24
C ALA A 51 -5.64 -8.25 -3.41
N MET A 52 -4.77 -9.16 -2.95
CA MET A 52 -3.56 -8.83 -2.19
C MET A 52 -2.60 -7.95 -3.00
N SER A 53 -2.42 -8.26 -4.29
CA SER A 53 -1.60 -7.45 -5.21
C SER A 53 -2.12 -6.01 -5.31
N GLY A 54 -3.45 -5.84 -5.35
CA GLY A 54 -4.09 -4.53 -5.30
C GLY A 54 -3.79 -3.75 -4.02
N LEU A 55 -3.82 -4.44 -2.86
CA LEU A 55 -3.48 -3.83 -1.57
C LEU A 55 -2.00 -3.42 -1.50
N VAL A 56 -1.08 -4.27 -1.96
CA VAL A 56 0.35 -3.97 -2.01
C VAL A 56 0.64 -2.80 -2.96
N GLY A 57 -0.03 -2.75 -4.11
CA GLY A 57 0.08 -1.63 -5.05
C GLY A 57 -0.46 -0.31 -4.47
N LEU A 58 -1.51 -0.36 -3.63
CA LEU A 58 -1.95 0.82 -2.88
C LEU A 58 -0.94 1.22 -1.81
N LEU A 59 -0.38 0.25 -1.07
CA LEU A 59 0.61 0.50 -0.02
C LEU A 59 1.84 1.21 -0.58
N ASN A 60 2.37 0.71 -1.69
CA ASN A 60 3.53 1.30 -2.36
C ASN A 60 3.27 2.78 -2.75
N ARG A 61 2.06 3.09 -3.26
CA ARG A 61 1.67 4.47 -3.59
C ARG A 61 1.62 5.36 -2.36
N LEU A 62 1.05 4.89 -1.25
CA LEU A 62 0.98 5.66 0.00
C LEU A 62 2.37 5.91 0.58
N CYS A 63 3.23 4.88 0.61
CA CYS A 63 4.62 5.03 1.04
C CYS A 63 5.37 6.06 0.19
N HIS A 64 5.18 6.03 -1.12
CA HIS A 64 5.81 7.00 -2.02
C HIS A 64 5.36 8.45 -1.74
N VAL A 65 4.08 8.67 -1.39
CA VAL A 65 3.58 10.00 -0.98
C VAL A 65 4.31 10.49 0.27
N VAL A 66 4.42 9.64 1.30
CA VAL A 66 5.10 9.98 2.56
C VAL A 66 6.59 10.24 2.32
N TRP A 67 7.28 9.37 1.59
CA TRP A 67 8.71 9.52 1.34
C TRP A 67 9.03 10.76 0.49
N LYS A 68 8.21 11.05 -0.52
CA LYS A 68 8.37 12.27 -1.32
C LYS A 68 8.22 13.52 -0.47
N PHE A 69 7.25 13.54 0.44
CA PHE A 69 7.05 14.66 1.36
C PHE A 69 8.22 14.84 2.33
N GLU A 70 8.71 13.76 2.93
CA GLU A 70 9.87 13.81 3.82
C GLU A 70 11.15 14.24 3.10
N GLY A 71 11.33 13.81 1.84
CA GLY A 71 12.43 14.28 0.98
C GLY A 71 12.36 15.78 0.71
N LEU A 72 11.17 16.31 0.41
CA LEU A 72 10.97 17.75 0.21
C LEU A 72 11.21 18.56 1.48
N LYS A 73 10.77 18.06 2.65
CA LYS A 73 11.06 18.70 3.94
C LYS A 73 12.56 18.82 4.22
N ARG A 74 13.33 17.76 3.98
CA ARG A 74 14.79 17.77 4.17
C ARG A 74 15.47 18.79 3.26
N ALA A 75 15.13 18.79 1.97
CA ALA A 75 15.67 19.75 1.01
C ALA A 75 15.31 21.21 1.34
N ALA A 76 14.14 21.45 1.94
CA ALA A 76 13.76 22.78 2.42
C ALA A 76 14.58 23.21 3.64
N ALA A 77 14.84 22.29 4.58
CA ALA A 77 15.67 22.57 5.76
C ALA A 77 17.13 22.90 5.38
N GLU A 78 17.69 22.19 4.39
CA GLU A 78 19.07 22.40 3.90
C GLU A 78 19.27 23.72 3.15
N ARG A 79 18.20 24.35 2.64
CA ARG A 79 18.27 25.66 1.96
C ARG A 79 18.20 26.86 2.90
N ILE A 80 17.90 26.63 4.17
CA ILE A 80 17.75 27.68 5.19
C ILE A 80 19.04 27.83 6.04
N VAL A 81 20.00 26.93 5.86
CA VAL A 81 21.36 26.97 6.44
C VAL A 81 22.34 27.49 5.39
#